data_AF-A0A9E9LQD2-F1
#
_entry.id   AF-A0A9E9LQD2-F1
#
_cell.length_a   1.000
_cell.length_b   1.000
_cell.length_c   1.000
_cell.angle_alpha   90.00
_cell.angle_beta   90.00
_cell.angle_gamma   90.00
#
_symmetry.space_group_name_H-M   'P 1'
#
loop_
_entity.id
_entity.type
_entity.pdbx_description
1 polymer ?
#
loop_
_entity_poly.entity_id
_entity_poly.type
_entity_poly.pdbx_seq_one_letter_code
_entity_poly.pdbx_strand_id
1 'polypeptide(L)'
;MDAFWQFVNKRSVRLVLATFCMCLAIQGGYRIYLAQTRVDIFRGAGELLLWLSWALVNYLRSEGKVAPKLNIAVNVGIAMLVVSWFMK
;
A
#
# COMPACT_ATOMS: atom_id res chain seq x y z
N MET A 1 -0.74 -24.14 -9.20
CA MET A 1 -0.45 -22.72 -8.90
C MET A 1 -1.16 -21.76 -9.86
N ASP A 2 -1.49 -22.19 -11.08
CA ASP A 2 -2.10 -21.32 -12.11
C ASP A 2 -3.52 -20.85 -11.78
N ALA A 3 -4.32 -21.68 -11.11
CA ALA A 3 -5.68 -21.32 -10.70
C ALA A 3 -5.71 -20.09 -9.76
N PHE A 4 -4.72 -19.96 -8.86
CA PHE A 4 -4.60 -18.82 -7.96
C PHE A 4 -4.25 -17.54 -8.74
N TRP A 5 -3.29 -17.61 -9.66
CA TRP A 5 -2.91 -16.48 -10.50
C TRP A 5 -4.04 -16.05 -11.44
N GLN A 6 -4.80 -17.01 -11.98
CA GLN A 6 -6.01 -16.71 -12.75
C GLN A 6 -7.07 -16.02 -11.90
N PHE A 7 -7.25 -16.44 -10.65
CA PHE A 7 -8.18 -15.81 -9.72
C PHE A 7 -7.77 -14.37 -9.37
N VAL A 8 -6.51 -14.16 -8.97
CA VAL A 8 -5.98 -12.83 -8.61
C VAL A 8 -5.93 -11.88 -9.81
N ASN A 9 -5.82 -12.40 -11.04
CA ASN A 9 -5.84 -11.60 -12.25
C ASN A 9 -7.25 -11.17 -12.69
N LYS A 10 -8.32 -11.69 -12.07
CA LYS A 10 -9.68 -11.22 -12.36
C LYS A 10 -9.81 -9.74 -11.97
N ARG A 11 -10.39 -8.95 -12.87
CA ARG A 11 -10.64 -7.50 -12.67
C ARG A 11 -11.35 -7.21 -11.35
N SER A 12 -12.37 -8.00 -11.02
CA SER A 12 -13.15 -7.87 -9.77
C SER A 12 -12.27 -8.07 -8.53
N VAL A 13 -11.38 -9.06 -8.55
CA VAL A 13 -10.48 -9.35 -7.43
C VAL A 13 -9.46 -8.23 -7.26
N ARG A 14 -8.91 -7.71 -8.36
CA ARG A 14 -7.99 -6.57 -8.34
C ARG A 14 -8.66 -5.29 -7.81
N LEU A 15 -9.91 -5.04 -8.16
CA LEU A 15 -10.66 -3.91 -7.61
C LEU A 15 -10.90 -4.07 -6.10
N VAL A 16 -11.28 -5.27 -5.64
CA VAL A 16 -11.43 -5.55 -4.21
C VAL A 16 -10.11 -5.35 -3.47
N LEU A 17 -8.98 -5.83 -4.03
CA LEU A 17 -7.66 -5.58 -3.48
C LEU A 17 -7.32 -4.08 -3.46
N ALA A 18 -7.66 -3.34 -4.52
CA ALA A 18 -7.42 -1.90 -4.58
C ALA A 18 -8.19 -1.17 -3.48
N THR A 19 -9.47 -1.49 -3.29
CA THR A 19 -10.30 -0.95 -2.21
C THR A 19 -9.75 -1.32 -0.83
N PHE A 20 -9.35 -2.58 -0.63
CA PHE A 20 -8.77 -3.02 0.63
C PHE A 20 -7.47 -2.28 0.97
N CYS A 21 -6.57 -2.12 -0.01
CA CYS A 21 -5.37 -1.30 0.13
C CYS A 21 -5.73 0.17 0.40
N MET A 22 -6.79 0.72 -0.20
CA MET A 22 -7.25 2.08 0.08
C MET A 22 -7.69 2.23 1.55
N CYS A 23 -8.41 1.24 2.11
CA CYS A 23 -8.79 1.25 3.52
C CYS A 23 -7.57 1.23 4.46
N LEU A 24 -6.54 0.45 4.12
CA LEU A 24 -5.28 0.42 4.87
C LEU A 24 -4.51 1.75 4.76
N ALA A 25 -4.57 2.40 3.59
CA ALA A 25 -3.99 3.74 3.42
C ALA A 25 -4.69 4.76 4.32
N ILE A 26 -6.01 4.70 4.43
CA ILE A 26 -6.79 5.55 5.35
C ILE A 26 -6.39 5.29 6.81
N GLN A 27 -6.16 4.03 7.19
CA GLN A 27 -5.66 3.69 8.52
C GLN A 27 -4.29 4.35 8.81
N GLY A 28 -3.39 4.34 7.82
CA GLY A 28 -2.10 5.06 7.91
C GLY A 28 -2.29 6.56 8.13
N GLY A 29 -3.23 7.19 7.39
CA GLY A 29 -3.58 8.60 7.57
C GLY A 29 -4.19 8.89 8.95
N TYR A 30 -5.03 8.00 9.46
CA TYR A 30 -5.60 8.12 10.80
C TYR A 30 -4.52 8.01 11.89
N ARG A 31 -3.49 7.17 11.71
CA ARG A 31 -2.32 7.14 12.60
C ARG A 31 -1.52 8.42 12.57
N ILE A 32 -1.35 9.06 11.41
CA ILE A 32 -0.73 10.39 11.34
C ILE A 32 -1.56 11.41 12.13
N TYR A 33 -2.89 11.38 11.98
CA TYR A 33 -3.77 12.30 12.69
C TYR A 33 -3.69 12.16 14.21
N LEU A 34 -3.57 10.93 14.73
CA LEU A 34 -3.41 10.65 16.16
C LEU A 34 -1.96 10.64 16.65
N ALA A 35 -0.99 10.97 15.78
CA ALA A 35 0.42 10.81 16.11
C ALA A 35 0.86 11.74 17.24
N GLN A 36 1.51 11.15 18.25
CA GLN A 36 2.09 11.90 19.37
C GLN A 36 3.60 12.14 19.18
N THR A 37 4.26 11.32 18.36
CA THR A 37 5.69 11.42 18.09
C THR A 37 5.98 11.58 16.59
N ARG A 38 7.18 12.08 16.26
CA ARG A 38 7.66 12.14 14.88
C ARG A 38 7.79 10.75 14.25
N VAL A 39 8.07 9.72 15.06
CA VAL A 39 8.15 8.33 14.61
C VAL A 39 6.77 7.82 14.20
N ASP A 40 5.71 8.16 14.94
CA ASP A 40 4.34 7.79 14.59
C ASP A 40 3.90 8.41 13.25
N ILE A 41 4.25 9.69 13.04
CA ILE A 41 4.02 10.38 11.76
C ILE A 41 4.76 9.66 10.63
N PHE A 42 6.04 9.34 10.84
CA PHE A 42 6.87 8.66 9.84
C PHE A 42 6.32 7.26 9.50
N ARG A 43 5.86 6.52 10.51
CA ARG A 43 5.23 5.21 10.36
C ARG A 43 3.91 5.31 9.60
N GLY A 44 3.04 6.25 9.98
CA GLY A 44 1.78 6.50 9.28
C GLY A 44 1.98 6.93 7.83
N ALA A 45 3.02 7.74 7.56
CA ALA A 45 3.41 8.13 6.20
C ALA A 45 3.90 6.94 5.38
N GLY A 46 4.69 6.04 5.98
CA GLY A 46 5.11 4.79 5.35
C GLY A 46 3.94 3.88 4.99
N GLU A 47 2.95 3.75 5.88
CA GLU A 47 1.72 2.99 5.61
C GLU A 47 0.89 3.62 4.49
N LEU A 48 0.70 4.93 4.52
CA LEU A 48 0.02 5.65 3.45
C LEU A 48 0.70 5.42 2.10
N LEU A 49 2.02 5.61 2.02
CA LEU A 49 2.78 5.45 0.79
C LEU A 49 2.69 4.00 0.27
N LEU A 50 2.86 3.01 1.16
CA LEU A 50 2.81 1.59 0.83
C LEU A 50 1.45 1.20 0.26
N TRP A 51 0.39 1.46 1.03
CA TRP A 51 -0.94 0.97 0.72
C TRP A 51 -1.58 1.74 -0.43
N LEU A 52 -1.34 3.05 -0.54
CA LEU A 52 -1.81 3.84 -1.67
C LEU A 52 -1.12 3.42 -2.97
N SER A 53 0.18 3.12 -2.93
CA SER A 53 0.90 2.59 -4.09
C SER A 53 0.36 1.23 -4.53
N TRP A 54 0.09 0.32 -3.58
CA TRP A 54 -0.53 -0.97 -3.88
C TRP A 54 -1.97 -0.86 -4.37
N ALA A 55 -2.75 0.08 -3.84
CA ALA A 55 -4.09 0.37 -4.33
C ALA A 55 -4.03 0.80 -5.80
N LEU A 56 -3.11 1.71 -6.13
CA LEU A 56 -2.90 2.19 -7.49
C LEU A 56 -2.40 1.08 -8.43
N VAL A 57 -1.48 0.21 -7.97
CA VAL A 57 -1.01 -0.96 -8.74
C VAL A 57 -2.18 -1.87 -9.08
N ASN A 58 -3.02 -2.22 -8.11
CA ASN A 58 -4.16 -3.11 -8.30
C ASN A 58 -5.22 -2.47 -9.20
N TYR A 59 -5.49 -1.17 -9.02
CA TYR A 59 -6.40 -0.41 -9.86
C TYR A 59 -5.93 -0.38 -11.33
N LEU A 60 -4.67 0.01 -11.59
CA LEU A 60 -4.12 0.06 -12.94
C LEU A 60 -4.09 -1.31 -13.59
N ARG A 61 -3.72 -2.34 -12.82
CA ARG A 61 -3.78 -3.73 -13.27
C ARG A 61 -5.20 -4.18 -13.60
N SER A 62 -6.24 -3.66 -12.92
CA SER A 62 -7.64 -3.95 -13.24
C SER A 62 -8.05 -3.36 -14.61
N GLU A 63 -7.38 -2.29 -15.05
CA GLU A 63 -7.55 -1.67 -16.37
C GLU A 63 -6.61 -2.26 -17.44
N GLY A 64 -5.81 -3.29 -17.10
CA GLY A 64 -4.81 -3.87 -18.01
C GLY A 64 -3.54 -3.03 -18.16
N LYS A 65 -3.37 -1.98 -17.35
CA LYS A 65 -2.17 -1.12 -17.34
C LYS A 65 -1.16 -1.61 -16.31
N VAL A 66 0.12 -1.42 -16.58
CA VAL A 66 1.21 -1.75 -15.65
C VAL A 66 2.04 -0.50 -15.40
N ALA A 67 2.20 -0.11 -14.13
CA ALA A 67 3.04 1.00 -13.71
C ALA A 67 4.22 0.48 -12.86
N PRO A 68 5.33 0.06 -13.49
CA PRO A 68 6.46 -0.55 -12.78
C PRO A 68 7.14 0.43 -11.81
N LYS A 69 7.03 1.74 -12.04
CA LYS A 69 7.58 2.78 -11.17
C LYS A 69 6.95 2.80 -9.76
N LEU A 70 5.74 2.24 -9.60
CA LEU A 70 5.08 2.14 -8.29
C LEU A 70 5.77 1.16 -7.34
N ASN A 71 6.56 0.20 -7.85
CA ASN A 71 7.34 -0.70 -7.00
C ASN A 71 8.37 0.07 -6.16
N ILE A 72 8.89 1.20 -6.66
CA ILE A 72 9.80 2.05 -5.88
C ILE A 72 9.05 2.63 -4.68
N ALA A 73 7.85 3.18 -4.88
CA ALA A 73 7.06 3.76 -3.80
C ALA A 73 6.62 2.70 -2.77
N VAL A 74 6.27 1.49 -3.23
CA VAL A 74 6.03 0.33 -2.34
C VAL A 74 7.26 0.02 -1.49
N ASN A 75 8.44 -0.12 -2.10
CA ASN A 75 9.67 -0.45 -1.39
C ASN A 75 10.09 0.64 -0.41
N VAL A 76 9.90 1.91 -0.77
CA VAL A 76 10.14 3.06 0.12
C VAL A 76 9.19 2.99 1.32
N GLY A 77 7.90 2.70 1.11
CA GLY A 77 6.93 2.57 2.21
C GLY A 77 7.28 1.42 3.17
N ILE A 78 7.72 0.28 2.63
CA ILE A 78 8.23 -0.84 3.43
C ILE A 78 9.46 -0.41 4.23
N ALA A 79 10.44 0.26 3.59
CA ALA A 79 11.65 0.72 4.27
C ALA A 79 11.33 1.69 5.41
N MET A 80 10.41 2.65 5.19
CA MET A 80 9.96 3.58 6.24
C MET A 80 9.35 2.83 7.43
N LEU A 81 8.49 1.83 7.16
CA LEU A 81 7.90 1.00 8.19
C LEU A 81 8.96 0.22 8.98
N VAL A 82 9.88 -0.44 8.29
CA VAL A 82 10.94 -1.23 8.93
C VAL A 82 11.85 -0.33 9.77
N VAL A 83 12.30 0.80 9.23
CA VAL A 83 13.15 1.76 9.95
C VAL A 83 12.44 2.32 11.18
N SER A 84 11.14 2.62 11.08
CA SER A 84 10.36 3.13 12.22
C SER A 84 10.31 2.17 13.42
N TRP A 85 10.59 0.87 13.24
CA TRP A 85 10.62 -0.08 14.36
C TRP A 85 11.93 -0.02 15.15
N PHE A 86 13.00 0.46 14.51
CA PHE A 86 14.31 0.63 15.14
C PHE A 86 14.49 2.04 15.71
N MET A 87 13.72 3.01 15.22
CA MET A 87 13.62 4.34 15.80
C MET A 87 12.65 4.30 16.99
N LYS A 88 13.15 3.95 18.17
CA LYS A 88 12.42 4.13 19.44
C LYS A 88 12.59 5.56 19.93
#